data_AF-A0A0D2BLX6-F1
#
_entry.id   AF-A0A0D2BLX6-F1
#
_cell.length_a   1.000
_cell.length_b   1.000
_cell.length_c   1.000
_cell.angle_alpha   90.00
_cell.angle_beta   90.00
_cell.angle_gamma   90.00
#
_symmetry.space_group_name_H-M   'P 1'
#
loop_
_entity.id
_entity.type
_entity.pdbx_description
1 polymer ?
#
loop_
_entity_poly.entity_id
_entity_poly.type
_entity_poly.pdbx_seq_one_letter_code
_entity_poly.pdbx_strand_id
1 'polypeptide(L)'
;MVESSSDEILEDADKSDIAFLVVGDPFGATTHTDLVLRAKELSIPTKSIPNASILNAIGATGLQLYNFGQTVSMVFFTDNWRPASFYDRIRENASIGLHTLMLLDIKVKEQSLENMARGRKIYEPPRYMTVAQCAQQMLEIEEEKGGKVYNEDSLAIGCARVGAEDQRFACGTLKELCDIELGPPLHSLVLLGKRAHELERDYIRLFAVNEGTFDRSWKKYHDTK
;
A
#
# COMPACT_ATOMS: atom_id res chain seq x y z
N MET A 1 5.49 -17.25 -10.66
CA MET A 1 5.06 -16.44 -9.50
C MET A 1 4.99 -17.40 -8.33
N VAL A 2 5.12 -16.97 -7.07
CA VAL A 2 5.27 -17.92 -5.95
C VAL A 2 4.10 -18.92 -5.89
N GLU A 3 2.87 -18.50 -6.19
CA GLU A 3 1.71 -19.42 -6.19
C GLU A 3 1.68 -20.41 -7.36
N SER A 4 2.34 -20.09 -8.48
CA SER A 4 2.39 -20.93 -9.68
C SER A 4 3.62 -21.84 -9.75
N SER A 5 4.59 -21.63 -8.85
CA SER A 5 5.84 -22.39 -8.77
C SER A 5 6.01 -23.05 -7.39
N SER A 6 4.92 -23.27 -6.64
CA SER A 6 4.99 -23.87 -5.29
C SER A 6 5.67 -25.24 -5.29
N ASP A 7 5.41 -26.03 -6.34
CA ASP A 7 5.88 -27.41 -6.42
C ASP A 7 7.40 -27.45 -6.59
N GLU A 8 7.95 -26.52 -7.37
CA GLU A 8 9.40 -26.32 -7.52
C GLU A 8 10.03 -25.80 -6.22
N ILE A 9 9.33 -24.92 -5.48
CA ILE A 9 9.86 -24.36 -4.21
C ILE A 9 9.89 -25.41 -3.10
N LEU A 10 8.90 -26.32 -3.08
CA LEU A 10 8.78 -27.38 -2.08
C LEU A 10 9.50 -28.67 -2.50
N GLU A 11 10.08 -28.72 -3.69
CA GLU A 11 10.82 -29.88 -4.19
C GLU A 11 11.98 -30.23 -3.23
N ASP A 12 12.06 -31.51 -2.85
CA ASP A 12 13.04 -32.07 -1.92
C ASP A 12 13.09 -31.42 -0.51
N ALA A 13 12.12 -30.56 -0.16
CA ALA A 13 12.03 -29.96 1.17
C ALA A 13 11.66 -30.95 2.27
N ASP A 14 11.26 -32.18 1.91
CA ASP A 14 11.12 -33.33 2.81
C ASP A 14 12.46 -34.02 3.12
N LYS A 15 13.49 -33.79 2.30
CA LYS A 15 14.80 -34.46 2.38
C LYS A 15 15.92 -33.52 2.82
N SER A 16 15.80 -32.22 2.53
CA SER A 16 16.84 -31.21 2.79
C SER A 16 16.24 -29.92 3.34
N ASP A 17 17.05 -29.16 4.08
CA ASP A 17 16.65 -27.84 4.58
C ASP A 17 16.61 -26.82 3.43
N ILE A 18 15.41 -26.35 3.08
CA ILE A 18 15.19 -25.33 2.05
C ILE A 18 14.82 -23.99 2.69
N ALA A 19 15.48 -22.91 2.23
CA ALA A 19 15.19 -21.55 2.67
C ALA A 19 14.52 -20.74 1.55
N PHE A 20 13.33 -20.21 1.85
CA PHE A 20 12.60 -19.30 0.96
C PHE A 20 12.68 -17.87 1.49
N LEU A 21 13.43 -17.02 0.80
CA LEU A 21 13.69 -15.63 1.20
C LEU A 21 12.74 -14.68 0.47
N VAL A 22 12.08 -13.81 1.23
CA VAL A 22 11.15 -12.80 0.72
C VAL A 22 11.52 -11.41 1.22
N VAL A 23 11.06 -10.39 0.49
CA VAL A 23 11.22 -9.00 0.93
C VAL A 23 10.23 -8.72 2.05
N GLY A 24 10.73 -8.14 3.15
CA GLY A 24 9.93 -7.79 4.32
C GLY A 24 9.56 -9.03 5.15
N ASP A 25 8.32 -9.06 5.62
CA ASP A 25 7.80 -10.14 6.44
C ASP A 25 7.04 -11.18 5.59
N PRO A 26 7.23 -12.49 5.82
CA PRO A 26 6.54 -13.55 5.09
C PRO A 26 5.02 -13.45 5.08
N PHE A 27 4.38 -12.84 6.09
CA PHE A 27 2.92 -12.79 6.22
C PHE A 27 2.34 -11.38 6.23
N GLY A 28 3.17 -10.35 6.25
CA GLY A 28 2.73 -8.95 6.45
C GLY A 28 1.79 -8.40 5.37
N ALA A 29 1.86 -8.85 4.12
CA ALA A 29 0.98 -8.38 3.05
C ALA A 29 1.06 -9.30 1.83
N THR A 30 1.05 -10.61 2.07
CA THR A 30 1.35 -11.60 1.03
C THR A 30 0.39 -12.78 1.10
N THR A 31 0.44 -13.63 0.08
CA THR A 31 -0.32 -14.88 -0.01
C THR A 31 0.50 -16.10 0.43
N HIS A 32 1.69 -15.92 1.03
CA HIS A 32 2.60 -17.03 1.37
C HIS A 32 2.02 -18.01 2.40
N THR A 33 0.94 -17.66 3.10
CA THR A 33 0.18 -18.62 3.90
C THR A 33 -0.29 -19.82 3.06
N ASP A 34 -0.62 -19.62 1.78
CA ASP A 34 -0.96 -20.72 0.85
C ASP A 34 0.21 -21.70 0.68
N LEU A 35 1.44 -21.19 0.54
CA LEU A 35 2.65 -22.04 0.44
C LEU A 35 2.85 -22.89 1.71
N VAL A 36 2.59 -22.32 2.89
CA VAL A 36 2.66 -23.03 4.17
C VAL A 36 1.57 -24.11 4.27
N LEU A 37 0.36 -23.83 3.77
CA LEU A 37 -0.73 -24.82 3.72
C LEU A 37 -0.37 -26.00 2.81
N ARG A 38 0.15 -25.73 1.59
CA ARG A 38 0.61 -26.80 0.67
C ARG A 38 1.73 -27.64 1.27
N ALA A 39 2.72 -27.00 1.90
CA ALA A 39 3.79 -27.73 2.61
C ALA A 39 3.22 -28.65 3.70
N LYS A 40 2.22 -28.19 4.44
CA LYS A 40 1.56 -28.98 5.48
C LYS A 40 0.76 -30.17 4.91
N GLU A 41 0.10 -30.01 3.77
CA GLU A 41 -0.58 -31.11 3.06
C GLU A 41 0.40 -32.21 2.64
N LEU A 42 1.62 -31.82 2.28
CA LEU A 42 2.73 -32.72 1.96
C LEU A 42 3.50 -33.24 3.19
N SER A 43 3.04 -32.91 4.41
CA SER A 43 3.72 -33.25 5.67
C SER A 43 5.16 -32.73 5.78
N ILE A 44 5.48 -31.64 5.08
CA ILE A 44 6.77 -30.96 5.13
C ILE A 44 6.80 -30.03 6.36
N PRO A 45 7.75 -30.20 7.31
CA PRO A 45 7.91 -29.28 8.43
C PRO A 45 8.29 -27.88 7.94
N THR A 46 7.59 -26.85 8.44
CA THR A 46 7.88 -25.46 8.09
C THR A 46 8.22 -24.64 9.33
N LYS A 47 9.13 -23.68 9.16
CA LYS A 47 9.47 -22.67 10.19
C LYS A 47 9.45 -21.30 9.56
N SER A 48 8.69 -20.39 10.14
CA SER A 48 8.64 -18.99 9.71
C SER A 48 9.57 -18.13 10.57
N ILE A 49 10.34 -17.25 9.92
CA ILE A 49 11.22 -16.29 10.58
C ILE A 49 10.69 -14.89 10.26
N PRO A 50 10.12 -14.16 11.23
CA PRO A 50 9.55 -12.84 10.99
C PRO A 50 10.62 -11.79 10.74
N ASN A 51 10.23 -10.68 10.09
CA ASN A 51 11.11 -9.54 9.81
C ASN A 51 10.33 -8.22 9.87
N ALA A 52 10.99 -7.10 9.57
CA ALA A 52 10.33 -5.81 9.38
C ALA A 52 9.31 -5.87 8.22
N SER A 53 8.18 -5.19 8.37
CA SER A 53 7.10 -5.14 7.38
C SER A 53 6.69 -3.69 7.14
N ILE A 54 6.18 -3.36 5.95
CA ILE A 54 5.60 -2.03 5.74
C ILE A 54 4.47 -1.74 6.75
N LEU A 55 3.75 -2.77 7.22
CA LEU A 55 2.67 -2.60 8.20
C LEU A 55 3.14 -2.04 9.55
N ASN A 56 4.37 -2.32 9.98
CA ASN A 56 4.93 -1.76 11.21
C ASN A 56 5.87 -0.58 10.94
N ALA A 57 6.65 -0.65 9.86
CA ALA A 57 7.58 0.40 9.46
C ALA A 57 6.89 1.71 9.09
N ILE A 58 5.60 1.67 8.69
CA ILE A 58 4.82 2.89 8.44
C ILE A 58 4.70 3.81 9.67
N GLY A 59 4.93 3.29 10.88
CA GLY A 59 5.05 4.11 12.08
C GLY A 59 6.15 5.18 12.01
N ALA A 60 7.11 5.04 11.08
CA ALA A 60 8.11 6.07 10.79
C ALA A 60 7.50 7.39 10.29
N THR A 61 6.24 7.38 9.83
CA THR A 61 5.46 8.60 9.54
C THR A 61 5.11 9.40 10.79
N GLY A 62 5.34 8.86 12.00
CA GLY A 62 4.95 9.46 13.27
C GLY A 62 3.49 9.21 13.65
N LEU A 63 2.71 8.58 12.76
CA LEU A 63 1.34 8.15 13.06
C LEU A 63 1.34 6.93 13.98
N GLN A 64 0.40 6.92 14.91
CA GLN A 64 0.22 5.89 15.91
C GLN A 64 -0.36 4.64 15.26
N LEU A 65 0.39 3.54 15.29
CA LEU A 65 -0.01 2.27 14.66
C LEU A 65 -1.37 1.74 15.15
N TYR A 66 -1.75 2.02 16.40
CA TYR A 66 -3.04 1.62 16.94
C TYR A 66 -4.24 2.43 16.40
N ASN A 67 -3.99 3.55 15.72
CA ASN A 67 -5.00 4.36 15.04
C ASN A 67 -5.12 4.01 13.54
N PHE A 68 -4.46 2.95 13.06
CA PHE A 68 -4.67 2.42 11.71
C PHE A 68 -5.83 1.42 11.69
N GLY A 69 -6.69 1.55 10.68
CA GLY A 69 -7.76 0.61 10.41
C GLY A 69 -7.34 -0.50 9.45
N GLN A 70 -8.31 -1.04 8.71
CA GLN A 70 -8.04 -2.07 7.71
C GLN A 70 -7.09 -1.52 6.62
N THR A 71 -6.00 -2.23 6.36
CA THR A 71 -5.12 -1.94 5.22
C THR A 71 -5.82 -2.30 3.90
N VAL A 72 -5.65 -1.46 2.89
CA VAL A 72 -6.24 -1.64 1.55
C VAL A 72 -5.17 -1.72 0.47
N SER A 73 -5.52 -2.23 -0.71
CA SER A 73 -4.63 -2.26 -1.87
C SER A 73 -5.25 -1.47 -3.02
N MET A 74 -4.45 -0.61 -3.63
CA MET A 74 -4.78 0.09 -4.88
C MET A 74 -4.17 -0.68 -6.04
N VAL A 75 -4.96 -0.97 -7.07
CA VAL A 75 -4.50 -1.63 -8.30
C VAL A 75 -4.51 -0.67 -9.48
N PHE A 76 -3.68 -0.90 -10.48
CA PHE A 76 -3.70 -0.06 -11.68
C PHE A 76 -5.06 -0.15 -12.39
N PHE A 77 -5.61 1.01 -12.72
CA PHE A 77 -6.76 1.07 -13.62
C PHE A 77 -6.36 0.78 -15.06
N THR A 78 -7.31 0.22 -15.79
CA THR A 78 -7.26 0.06 -17.24
C THR A 78 -8.52 0.66 -17.83
N ASP A 79 -8.53 0.88 -19.15
CA ASP A 79 -9.66 1.52 -19.83
C ASP A 79 -11.01 0.85 -19.54
N ASN A 80 -11.02 -0.47 -19.34
CA ASN A 80 -12.23 -1.27 -19.13
C ASN A 80 -12.36 -1.87 -17.73
N TRP A 81 -11.42 -1.60 -16.82
CA TRP A 81 -11.43 -2.19 -15.47
C TRP A 81 -10.88 -1.21 -14.44
N ARG A 82 -11.79 -0.72 -13.58
CA ARG A 82 -11.55 0.26 -12.51
C ARG A 82 -12.17 -0.26 -11.20
N PRO A 83 -11.54 -1.23 -10.52
CA PRO A 83 -12.11 -1.80 -9.30
C PRO A 83 -12.04 -0.78 -8.16
N ALA A 84 -13.15 -0.59 -7.45
CA ALA A 84 -13.29 0.37 -6.36
C ALA A 84 -13.43 -0.31 -4.98
N SER A 85 -13.04 -1.57 -4.82
CA SER A 85 -13.21 -2.32 -3.57
C SER A 85 -12.47 -1.71 -2.37
N PHE A 86 -11.40 -0.94 -2.63
CA PHE A 86 -10.68 -0.18 -1.60
C PHE A 86 -11.56 0.91 -0.97
N TYR A 87 -12.49 1.49 -1.72
CA TYR A 87 -13.27 2.66 -1.31
C TYR A 87 -14.19 2.36 -0.12
N ASP A 88 -14.90 1.22 -0.17
CA ASP A 88 -15.79 0.81 0.92
C ASP A 88 -15.03 0.55 2.23
N ARG A 89 -13.82 -0.03 2.13
CA ARG A 89 -12.94 -0.26 3.29
C ARG A 89 -12.36 1.03 3.86
N ILE A 90 -11.98 1.99 3.00
CA ILE A 90 -11.59 3.34 3.43
C ILE A 90 -12.77 4.00 4.15
N ARG A 91 -13.99 3.87 3.63
CA ARG A 91 -15.20 4.42 4.29
C ARG A 91 -15.40 3.83 5.68
N GLU A 92 -15.20 2.53 5.86
CA GLU A 92 -15.27 1.89 7.17
C GLU A 92 -14.26 2.51 8.14
N ASN A 93 -12.98 2.60 7.76
CA ASN A 93 -11.95 3.25 8.59
C ASN A 93 -12.28 4.71 8.90
N ALA A 94 -12.68 5.49 7.88
CA ALA A 94 -13.00 6.90 8.00
C ALA A 94 -14.22 7.14 8.91
N SER A 95 -15.20 6.23 8.91
CA SER A 95 -16.40 6.33 9.77
C SER A 95 -16.10 6.31 11.26
N ILE A 96 -15.00 5.62 11.64
CA ILE A 96 -14.49 5.56 13.00
C ILE A 96 -13.20 6.37 13.20
N GLY A 97 -12.82 7.15 12.19
CA GLY A 97 -11.73 8.12 12.24
C GLY A 97 -10.32 7.53 12.23
N LEU A 98 -10.14 6.29 11.76
CA LEU A 98 -8.84 5.63 11.68
C LEU A 98 -8.06 6.03 10.41
N HIS A 99 -6.73 6.02 10.50
CA HIS A 99 -5.85 6.11 9.33
C HIS A 99 -6.00 4.88 8.45
N THR A 100 -5.77 5.04 7.16
CA THR A 100 -5.77 3.92 6.22
C THR A 100 -4.44 3.82 5.51
N LEU A 101 -3.68 2.75 5.78
CA LEU A 101 -2.53 2.39 4.96
C LEU A 101 -3.04 1.76 3.66
N MET A 102 -2.54 2.29 2.55
CA MET A 102 -2.80 1.79 1.21
C MET A 102 -1.52 1.26 0.58
N LEU A 103 -1.53 -0.02 0.24
CA LEU A 103 -0.48 -0.68 -0.51
C LEU A 103 -0.71 -0.44 -2.00
N LEU A 104 0.36 -0.11 -2.74
CA LEU A 104 0.26 0.27 -4.14
C LEU A 104 0.70 -0.87 -5.05
N ASP A 105 0.03 -0.99 -6.20
CA ASP A 105 0.20 -2.10 -7.12
C ASP A 105 1.64 -2.27 -7.61
N ILE A 106 2.02 -3.53 -7.80
CA ILE A 106 3.32 -3.93 -8.33
C ILE A 106 3.06 -4.94 -9.44
N LYS A 107 3.29 -4.52 -10.68
CA LYS A 107 3.19 -5.37 -11.87
C LYS A 107 4.58 -5.79 -12.30
N VAL A 108 4.98 -6.99 -11.91
CA VAL A 108 6.27 -7.61 -12.27
C VAL A 108 6.01 -8.89 -13.07
N LYS A 109 6.78 -9.09 -14.15
CA LYS A 109 6.67 -10.28 -15.00
C LYS A 109 5.24 -10.52 -15.53
N GLU A 110 4.51 -9.46 -15.86
CA GLU A 110 3.22 -9.58 -16.55
C GLU A 110 3.45 -9.75 -18.06
N GLN A 111 2.61 -10.58 -18.70
CA GLN A 111 2.52 -10.67 -20.15
C GLN A 111 1.39 -9.75 -20.62
N SER A 112 1.59 -9.06 -21.74
CA SER A 112 0.47 -8.35 -22.38
C SER A 112 -0.62 -9.35 -22.78
N LEU A 113 -1.88 -8.91 -22.81
CA LEU A 113 -3.02 -9.75 -23.25
C LEU A 113 -2.76 -10.37 -24.63
N GLU A 114 -2.12 -9.63 -25.54
CA GLU A 114 -1.75 -10.11 -26.87
C GLU A 114 -0.70 -11.23 -26.80
N ASN A 115 0.36 -11.04 -25.99
CA ASN A 115 1.41 -12.04 -25.82
C ASN A 115 0.87 -13.31 -25.14
N MET A 116 0.00 -13.15 -24.14
CA MET A 116 -0.69 -14.25 -23.47
C MET A 116 -1.58 -15.03 -24.44
N ALA A 117 -2.43 -14.33 -25.22
CA ALA A 117 -3.31 -14.95 -26.21
C ALA A 117 -2.54 -15.71 -27.31
N ARG A 118 -1.30 -15.31 -27.59
CA ARG A 118 -0.41 -15.97 -28.56
C ARG A 118 0.58 -16.96 -27.94
N GLY A 119 0.48 -17.23 -26.63
CA GLY A 119 1.40 -18.14 -25.91
C GLY A 119 2.86 -17.68 -25.90
N ARG A 120 3.13 -16.38 -26.15
CA ARG A 120 4.48 -15.81 -26.18
C ARG A 120 4.87 -15.40 -24.76
N LYS A 121 5.91 -16.02 -24.21
CA LYS A 121 6.49 -15.69 -22.90
C LYS A 121 7.34 -14.39 -22.95
N ILE A 122 6.72 -13.29 -23.38
CA ILE A 122 7.33 -11.96 -23.43
C ILE A 122 6.72 -11.14 -22.30
N TYR A 123 7.57 -10.73 -21.36
CA TYR A 123 7.18 -10.00 -20.18
C TYR A 123 7.38 -8.50 -20.36
N GLU A 124 6.43 -7.70 -19.88
CA GLU A 124 6.55 -6.26 -19.84
C GLU A 124 7.55 -5.80 -18.77
N PRO A 125 8.14 -4.61 -18.93
CA PRO A 125 8.95 -3.99 -17.89
C PRO A 125 8.16 -3.87 -16.56
N PRO A 126 8.82 -4.06 -15.41
CA PRO A 126 8.20 -3.84 -14.11
C PRO A 126 7.56 -2.46 -14.00
N ARG A 127 6.31 -2.42 -13.52
CA ARG A 127 5.58 -1.19 -13.22
C ARG A 127 5.25 -1.16 -11.74
N TYR A 128 5.58 -0.05 -11.10
CA TYR A 128 5.30 0.21 -9.69
C TYR A 128 4.42 1.44 -9.60
N MET A 129 3.27 1.31 -8.94
CA MET A 129 2.35 2.43 -8.80
C MET A 129 2.95 3.52 -7.91
N THR A 130 2.85 4.76 -8.36
CA THR A 130 3.31 5.93 -7.60
C THR A 130 2.21 6.47 -6.68
N VAL A 131 2.59 7.29 -5.68
CA VAL A 131 1.64 8.04 -4.85
C VAL A 131 0.77 8.96 -5.70
N ALA A 132 1.36 9.63 -6.70
CA ALA A 132 0.66 10.50 -7.63
C ALA A 132 -0.48 9.77 -8.36
N GLN A 133 -0.16 8.63 -9.00
CA GLN A 133 -1.17 7.80 -9.67
C GLN A 133 -2.24 7.30 -8.69
N CYS A 134 -1.84 6.90 -7.48
CA CYS A 134 -2.76 6.46 -6.47
C CYS A 134 -3.74 7.57 -6.05
N ALA A 135 -3.24 8.78 -5.77
CA ALA A 135 -4.06 9.94 -5.42
C ALA A 135 -5.02 10.33 -6.55
N GLN A 136 -4.56 10.29 -7.81
CA GLN A 136 -5.41 10.51 -8.99
C GLN A 136 -6.55 9.49 -9.07
N GLN A 137 -6.24 8.19 -8.97
CA GLN A 137 -7.26 7.12 -8.97
C GLN A 137 -8.23 7.22 -7.78
N MET A 138 -7.75 7.66 -6.60
CA MET A 138 -8.63 7.90 -5.46
C MET A 138 -9.66 8.98 -5.80
N LEU A 139 -9.23 10.13 -6.31
CA LEU A 139 -10.12 11.24 -6.66
C LEU A 139 -11.10 10.87 -7.79
N GLU A 140 -10.65 10.12 -8.80
CA GLU A 140 -11.51 9.58 -9.86
C GLU A 140 -12.67 8.74 -9.28
N ILE A 141 -12.38 7.84 -8.34
CA ILE A 141 -13.41 7.01 -7.70
C ILE A 141 -14.32 7.82 -6.78
N GLU A 142 -13.81 8.82 -6.06
CA GLU A 142 -14.66 9.70 -5.25
C GLU A 142 -15.61 10.52 -6.13
N GLU A 143 -15.15 11.02 -7.27
CA GLU A 143 -16.01 11.72 -8.25
C GLU A 143 -17.11 10.79 -8.80
N GLU A 144 -16.77 9.54 -9.12
CA GLU A 144 -17.74 8.54 -9.59
C GLU A 144 -18.76 8.14 -8.50
N LYS A 145 -18.30 7.91 -7.26
CA LYS A 145 -19.13 7.39 -6.17
C LYS A 145 -19.90 8.47 -5.42
N GLY A 146 -19.35 9.68 -5.32
CA GLY A 146 -19.95 10.82 -4.60
C GLY A 146 -20.24 10.57 -3.12
N GLY A 147 -19.54 9.62 -2.49
CA GLY A 147 -19.83 9.19 -1.12
C GLY A 147 -19.24 10.09 -0.03
N LYS A 148 -18.43 11.09 -0.42
CA LYS A 148 -17.77 12.08 0.44
C LYS A 148 -16.91 11.41 1.51
N VAL A 149 -16.23 10.33 1.15
CA VAL A 149 -15.37 9.58 2.07
C VAL A 149 -14.06 10.33 2.27
N TYR A 150 -13.51 10.85 1.18
CA TYR A 150 -12.41 11.81 1.14
C TYR A 150 -12.68 12.83 0.03
N ASN A 151 -11.79 13.79 -0.17
CA ASN A 151 -11.89 14.78 -1.25
C ASN A 151 -10.51 15.38 -1.56
N GLU A 152 -10.46 16.32 -2.50
CA GLU A 152 -9.22 17.01 -2.89
C GLU A 152 -8.45 17.63 -1.72
N ASP A 153 -9.12 18.12 -0.67
CA ASP A 153 -8.50 18.73 0.52
C ASP A 153 -8.08 17.69 1.58
N SER A 154 -8.50 16.42 1.48
CA SER A 154 -8.18 15.39 2.48
C SER A 154 -6.67 15.20 2.61
N LEU A 155 -6.16 15.23 3.84
CA LEU A 155 -4.74 15.03 4.11
C LEU A 155 -4.35 13.56 3.96
N ALA A 156 -3.21 13.33 3.32
CA ALA A 156 -2.58 12.03 3.19
C ALA A 156 -1.05 12.17 3.26
N ILE A 157 -0.37 11.04 3.45
CA ILE A 157 1.08 10.94 3.47
C ILE A 157 1.52 10.00 2.37
N GLY A 158 2.19 10.55 1.36
CA GLY A 158 2.95 9.77 0.40
C GLY A 158 4.23 9.27 1.05
N CYS A 159 4.48 7.97 0.97
CA CYS A 159 5.65 7.32 1.56
C CYS A 159 6.44 6.63 0.45
N ALA A 160 7.75 6.82 0.41
CA ALA A 160 8.65 6.16 -0.53
C ALA A 160 9.84 5.55 0.19
N ARG A 161 10.16 4.31 -0.19
CA ARG A 161 11.35 3.55 0.26
C ARG A 161 11.48 3.53 1.78
N VAL A 162 10.37 3.24 2.46
CA VAL A 162 10.32 3.18 3.93
C VAL A 162 11.34 2.15 4.44
N GLY A 163 12.22 2.59 5.35
CA GLY A 163 13.34 1.82 5.89
C GLY A 163 14.67 1.93 5.11
N ALA A 164 14.70 2.58 3.94
CA ALA A 164 15.93 2.84 3.21
C ALA A 164 16.62 4.14 3.67
N GLU A 165 17.92 4.29 3.38
CA GLU A 165 18.70 5.50 3.70
C GLU A 165 18.11 6.76 3.05
N ASP A 166 17.52 6.60 1.87
CA ASP A 166 16.93 7.68 1.08
C ASP A 166 15.39 7.69 1.15
N GLN A 167 14.82 7.16 2.24
CA GLN A 167 13.39 7.23 2.57
C GLN A 167 12.85 8.66 2.43
N ARG A 168 11.63 8.79 1.90
CA ARG A 168 10.94 10.08 1.78
C ARG A 168 9.49 10.00 2.23
N PHE A 169 9.04 11.07 2.89
CA PHE A 169 7.64 11.34 3.20
C PHE A 169 7.23 12.68 2.62
N ALA A 170 5.99 12.78 2.16
CA ALA A 170 5.34 14.03 1.81
C ALA A 170 3.90 14.01 2.31
N CYS A 171 3.55 14.95 3.19
CA CYS A 171 2.20 15.14 3.68
C CYS A 171 1.54 16.29 2.93
N GLY A 172 0.40 16.04 2.32
CA GLY A 172 -0.30 17.07 1.56
C GLY A 172 -1.76 16.69 1.39
N THR A 173 -2.51 17.58 0.77
CA THR A 173 -3.85 17.22 0.33
C THR A 173 -3.78 16.18 -0.80
N LEU A 174 -4.84 15.39 -1.00
CA LEU A 174 -4.89 14.46 -2.14
C LEU A 174 -4.63 15.18 -3.47
N LYS A 175 -5.09 16.43 -3.60
CA LYS A 175 -4.79 17.26 -4.78
C LYS A 175 -3.30 17.52 -4.96
N GLU A 176 -2.61 17.94 -3.90
CA GLU A 176 -1.17 18.19 -3.95
C GLU A 176 -0.38 16.90 -4.23
N LEU A 177 -0.85 15.77 -3.71
CA LEU A 177 -0.22 14.48 -3.93
C LEU A 177 -0.41 13.94 -5.36
N CYS A 178 -1.39 14.41 -6.13
CA CYS A 178 -1.56 14.00 -7.53
C CYS A 178 -0.36 14.35 -8.44
N ASP A 179 0.46 15.32 -8.03
CA ASP A 179 1.60 15.83 -8.81
C ASP A 179 2.95 15.61 -8.09
N ILE A 180 2.98 14.82 -7.01
CA ILE A 180 4.18 14.65 -6.18
C ILE A 180 5.20 13.69 -6.81
N GLU A 181 6.49 14.08 -6.75
CA GLU A 181 7.61 13.22 -7.13
C GLU A 181 8.40 12.75 -5.91
N LEU A 182 8.20 11.49 -5.50
CA LEU A 182 8.89 10.88 -4.35
C LEU A 182 10.12 10.04 -4.72
N GLY A 183 10.46 10.02 -6.01
CA GLY A 183 11.59 9.26 -6.55
C GLY A 183 11.26 7.79 -6.82
N PRO A 184 12.25 6.88 -6.74
CA PRO A 184 12.06 5.48 -7.09
C PRO A 184 11.17 4.70 -6.10
N PRO A 185 10.55 3.60 -6.56
CA PRO A 185 9.71 2.71 -5.75
C PRO A 185 10.51 2.00 -4.64
N LEU A 186 9.88 1.36 -3.66
CA LEU A 186 8.44 1.14 -3.48
C LEU A 186 7.73 2.31 -2.78
N HIS A 187 6.47 2.55 -3.17
CA HIS A 187 5.63 3.59 -2.61
C HIS A 187 4.43 3.00 -1.84
N SER A 188 3.96 3.74 -0.83
CA SER A 188 2.69 3.53 -0.13
C SER A 188 2.02 4.87 0.16
N LEU A 189 0.71 4.87 0.41
CA LEU A 189 -0.04 6.07 0.77
C LEU A 189 -0.76 5.83 2.10
N VAL A 190 -0.70 6.78 3.02
CA VAL A 190 -1.54 6.77 4.23
C VAL A 190 -2.58 7.87 4.14
N LEU A 191 -3.87 7.52 4.08
CA LEU A 191 -4.94 8.50 4.20
C LEU A 191 -5.16 8.81 5.69
N LEU A 192 -5.13 10.09 6.04
CA LEU A 192 -5.25 10.51 7.43
C LEU A 192 -6.70 10.34 7.93
N GLY A 193 -6.87 9.64 9.04
CA GLY A 193 -8.14 9.57 9.76
C GLY A 193 -8.36 10.77 10.67
N LYS A 194 -9.62 11.01 11.06
CA LYS A 194 -10.01 12.16 11.89
C LYS A 194 -9.50 12.07 13.35
N ARG A 195 -9.19 10.88 13.87
CA ARG A 195 -8.68 10.69 15.24
C ARG A 195 -7.15 10.86 15.30
N ALA A 196 -6.64 11.92 14.69
CA ALA A 196 -5.23 12.25 14.73
C ALA A 196 -4.92 13.13 15.94
N HIS A 197 -3.87 12.80 16.68
CA HIS A 197 -3.41 13.54 17.85
C HIS A 197 -2.60 14.78 17.44
N GLU A 198 -2.55 15.81 18.30
CA GLU A 198 -1.75 17.03 18.03
C GLU A 198 -0.26 16.75 17.85
N LEU A 199 0.29 15.78 18.59
CA LEU A 199 1.66 15.31 18.37
C LEU A 199 1.86 14.67 16.99
N GLU A 200 0.87 13.93 16.49
CA GLU A 200 0.92 13.39 15.13
C GLU A 200 0.89 14.52 14.12
N ARG A 201 0.01 15.52 14.30
CA ARG A 201 -0.02 16.75 13.49
C ARG A 201 1.36 17.39 13.39
N ASP A 202 1.96 17.69 14.54
CA ASP A 202 3.20 18.47 14.61
C ASP A 202 4.34 17.73 13.90
N TYR A 203 4.38 16.40 14.02
CA TYR A 203 5.36 15.58 13.34
C TYR A 203 5.12 15.50 11.83
N ILE A 204 3.88 15.23 11.39
CA ILE A 204 3.58 15.10 9.95
C ILE A 204 3.69 16.43 9.20
N ARG A 205 3.51 17.55 9.92
CA ARG A 205 3.71 18.90 9.38
C ARG A 205 5.16 19.15 8.96
N LEU A 206 6.15 18.48 9.57
CA LEU A 206 7.58 18.62 9.21
C LEU A 206 7.89 18.21 7.77
N PHE A 207 7.03 17.39 7.18
CA PHE A 207 7.13 16.95 5.79
C PHE A 207 5.93 17.40 4.95
N ALA A 208 5.30 18.52 5.32
CA ALA A 208 4.22 19.12 4.56
C ALA A 208 4.69 19.62 3.18
N VAL A 209 3.97 19.26 2.12
CA VAL A 209 4.19 19.80 0.76
C VAL A 209 3.94 21.31 0.75
N ASN A 210 2.88 21.76 1.43
CA ASN A 210 2.60 23.16 1.68
C ASN A 210 2.04 23.34 3.10
N GLU A 211 2.79 24.03 3.97
CA GLU A 211 2.37 24.26 5.36
C GLU A 211 1.04 25.00 5.47
N GLY A 212 0.79 25.99 4.61
CA GLY A 212 -0.42 26.79 4.65
C GLY A 212 -1.66 25.99 4.25
N THR A 213 -1.57 25.16 3.21
CA THR A 213 -2.65 24.25 2.82
C THR A 213 -2.87 23.19 3.89
N PHE A 214 -1.78 22.62 4.42
CA PHE A 214 -1.83 21.66 5.52
C PHE A 214 -2.59 22.22 6.73
N ASP A 215 -2.21 23.39 7.24
CA ASP A 215 -2.82 23.99 8.42
C ASP A 215 -4.31 24.32 8.19
N ARG A 216 -4.68 24.77 6.99
CA ARG A 216 -6.08 25.00 6.63
C ARG A 216 -6.89 23.71 6.61
N SER A 217 -6.37 22.65 5.98
CA SER A 217 -7.05 21.36 5.91
C SER A 217 -7.17 20.70 7.29
N TRP A 218 -6.07 20.71 8.07
CA TRP A 218 -6.08 20.22 9.45
C TRP A 218 -7.18 20.91 10.26
N LYS A 219 -7.21 22.25 10.27
CA LYS A 219 -8.23 23.03 10.98
C LYS A 219 -9.66 22.70 10.54
N LYS A 220 -9.86 22.44 9.25
CA LYS A 220 -11.18 22.12 8.68
C LYS A 220 -11.69 20.75 9.10
N TYR A 221 -10.82 19.76 9.25
CA TYR A 221 -11.22 18.35 9.37
C TYR A 221 -10.84 17.66 10.69
N HIS A 222 -9.91 18.22 11.48
CA HIS A 222 -9.29 17.58 12.64
C HIS A 222 -9.38 18.40 13.93
N ASP A 223 -9.59 19.72 13.86
CA ASP A 223 -9.72 20.59 15.06
C ASP A 223 -11.13 20.60 15.68
N THR A 224 -12.13 20.00 15.03
CA THR A 224 -13.48 19.88 15.59
C THR A 224 -13.54 18.75 16.61
N LYS A 225 -13.24 19.07 17.88
CA LYS A 225 -13.70 18.33 19.06
C LYS A 225 -15.11 18.76 19.44
#